data_AF-A0A832XXU6-F1
#
_entry.id   AF-A0A832XXU6-F1
#
_cell.length_a   1.000
_cell.length_b   1.000
_cell.length_c   1.000
_cell.angle_alpha   90.00
_cell.angle_beta   90.00
_cell.angle_gamma   90.00
#
_symmetry.space_group_name_H-M   'P 1'
#
loop_
_entity.id
_entity.type
_entity.pdbx_description
1 polymer ?
#
loop_
_entity_poly.entity_id
_entity_poly.type
_entity_poly.pdbx_seq_one_letter_code
_entity_poly.pdbx_strand_id
1 'polypeptide(L)'
;MQKIRNVEQILPAVRSLLAKELIQSHNVTKADASKILGISPAAVTQYTTNKRGSYADELGKNREVRPIIASLAEHFSNKKKKEGEMRRNMTIIETSENILAIINNQGIKDKEKKMDPNTRILQNRVEAELREARTSLNMANKIEDGFGKLLFKGLASDSIRHAEIVSQVIRDQETVGSFKLDKQLKRYLKQMIQEEENASEQLMIKLVKTKHPAVHALLQSIDQDEMKHKKMLRSFSKYLEA
;
A
#
# COMPACT_ATOMS: atom_id res chain seq x y z
N MET A 1 20.62 -20.63 -10.56
CA MET A 1 20.60 -19.23 -11.03
C MET A 1 20.85 -18.31 -9.85
N GLN A 2 21.75 -17.32 -9.96
CA GLN A 2 21.94 -16.35 -8.90
C GLN A 2 20.71 -15.45 -8.84
N LYS A 3 19.99 -15.50 -7.73
CA LYS A 3 18.79 -14.70 -7.49
C LYS A 3 19.23 -13.26 -7.22
N ILE A 4 18.59 -12.27 -7.85
CA ILE A 4 18.75 -10.85 -7.45
C ILE A 4 18.22 -10.74 -6.02
N ARG A 5 19.07 -10.32 -5.08
CA ARG A 5 18.76 -10.33 -3.63
C ARG A 5 18.88 -8.95 -2.99
N ASN A 6 19.54 -8.00 -3.64
CA ASN A 6 19.82 -6.70 -3.05
C ASN A 6 19.88 -5.57 -4.09
N VAL A 7 19.94 -4.34 -3.60
CA VAL A 7 19.93 -3.11 -4.40
C VAL A 7 21.19 -2.99 -5.28
N GLU A 8 22.33 -3.49 -4.80
CA GLU A 8 23.61 -3.47 -5.52
C GLU A 8 23.57 -4.29 -6.82
N GLN A 9 22.74 -5.34 -6.86
CA GLN A 9 22.54 -6.17 -8.05
C GLN A 9 21.46 -5.61 -9.00
N ILE A 10 20.37 -5.07 -8.45
CA ILE A 10 19.22 -4.62 -9.25
C ILE A 10 19.45 -3.26 -9.90
N LEU A 11 20.13 -2.32 -9.22
CA LEU A 11 20.33 -0.97 -9.70
C LEU A 11 21.16 -0.91 -11.01
N PRO A 12 22.27 -1.68 -11.16
CA PRO A 12 22.97 -1.78 -12.44
C PRO A 12 22.11 -2.42 -13.54
N ALA A 13 21.23 -3.36 -13.22
CA ALA A 13 20.35 -4.01 -14.19
C ALA A 13 19.26 -3.04 -14.69
N VAL A 14 18.64 -2.27 -13.79
CA VAL A 14 17.67 -1.23 -14.12
C VAL A 14 18.30 -0.13 -14.97
N ARG A 15 19.49 0.36 -14.61
CA ARG A 15 20.24 1.33 -15.45
C ARG A 15 20.54 0.78 -16.84
N SER A 16 20.84 -0.51 -16.96
CA SER A 16 21.05 -1.16 -18.25
C SER A 16 19.80 -1.20 -19.12
N LEU A 17 18.67 -1.65 -18.54
CA LEU A 17 17.39 -1.67 -19.24
C LEU A 17 16.92 -0.28 -19.64
N LEU A 18 17.03 0.70 -18.73
CA LEU A 18 16.65 2.07 -18.99
C LEU A 18 17.53 2.73 -20.08
N ALA A 19 18.84 2.48 -20.07
CA ALA A 19 19.74 2.97 -21.12
C ALA A 19 19.37 2.39 -22.50
N LYS A 20 19.05 1.09 -22.56
CA LYS A 20 18.61 0.44 -23.80
C LYS A 20 17.28 1.01 -24.28
N GLU A 21 16.28 1.14 -23.40
CA GLU A 21 14.96 1.68 -23.72
C GLU A 21 15.03 3.13 -24.24
N LEU A 22 15.80 4.00 -23.56
CA LEU A 22 15.99 5.39 -23.99
C LEU A 22 16.59 5.50 -25.39
N ILE A 23 17.58 4.66 -25.72
CA ILE A 23 18.28 4.71 -27.01
C ILE A 23 17.46 4.04 -28.11
N GLN A 24 16.87 2.88 -27.83
CA GLN A 24 16.21 2.03 -28.84
C GLN A 24 14.77 2.47 -29.12
N SER A 25 14.02 2.84 -28.08
CA SER A 25 12.59 3.16 -28.19
C SER A 25 12.32 4.66 -28.25
N HIS A 26 13.18 5.48 -27.62
CA HIS A 26 12.98 6.93 -27.53
C HIS A 26 14.00 7.76 -28.33
N ASN A 27 14.86 7.13 -29.13
CA ASN A 27 15.89 7.78 -29.97
C ASN A 27 16.78 8.80 -29.21
N VAL A 28 17.01 8.56 -27.92
CA VAL A 28 17.90 9.40 -27.11
C VAL A 28 19.34 9.09 -27.47
N THR A 29 20.16 10.12 -27.69
CA THR A 29 21.58 9.92 -27.99
C THR A 29 22.31 9.35 -26.77
N LYS A 30 23.42 8.62 -26.97
CA LYS A 30 24.25 8.13 -25.84
C LYS A 30 24.73 9.27 -24.93
N ALA A 31 25.00 10.44 -25.51
CA ALA A 31 25.40 11.63 -24.77
C ALA A 31 24.27 12.15 -23.89
N ASP A 32 23.04 12.23 -24.40
CA ASP A 32 21.91 12.71 -23.60
C ASP A 32 21.44 11.67 -22.59
N ALA A 33 21.51 10.38 -22.93
CA ALA A 33 21.27 9.29 -21.98
C ALA A 33 22.24 9.36 -20.79
N SER A 34 23.51 9.72 -21.03
CA SER A 34 24.49 9.89 -19.95
C SER A 34 24.09 11.00 -18.96
N LYS A 35 23.56 12.11 -19.46
CA LYS A 35 23.04 13.24 -18.65
C LYS A 35 21.75 12.88 -17.93
N ILE A 36 20.87 12.12 -18.57
CA ILE A 36 19.60 11.65 -17.97
C ILE A 36 19.88 10.69 -16.81
N LEU A 37 20.81 9.77 -17.00
CA LEU A 37 21.15 8.71 -16.04
C LEU A 37 22.16 9.17 -14.98
N GLY A 38 22.73 10.37 -15.10
CA GLY A 38 23.76 10.89 -14.18
C GLY A 38 25.01 10.01 -14.12
N ILE A 39 25.46 9.50 -15.26
CA ILE A 39 26.63 8.61 -15.38
C ILE A 39 27.49 8.99 -16.59
N SER A 40 28.71 8.47 -16.68
CA SER A 40 29.59 8.75 -17.82
C SER A 40 29.10 8.11 -19.12
N PRO A 41 29.40 8.69 -20.30
CA PRO A 41 29.13 8.07 -21.60
C PRO A 41 29.75 6.67 -21.77
N ALA A 42 30.90 6.44 -21.13
CA ALA A 42 31.54 5.13 -21.07
C ALA A 42 30.68 4.11 -20.29
N ALA A 43 30.08 4.53 -19.17
CA ALA A 43 29.16 3.69 -18.40
C ALA A 43 27.89 3.35 -19.19
N VAL A 44 27.32 4.30 -19.94
CA VAL A 44 26.19 4.05 -20.86
C VAL A 44 26.56 2.99 -21.90
N THR A 45 27.77 3.06 -22.47
CA THR A 45 28.25 2.04 -23.42
C THR A 45 28.38 0.67 -22.75
N GLN A 46 28.89 0.61 -21.52
CA GLN A 46 29.00 -0.66 -20.78
C GLN A 46 27.65 -1.26 -20.41
N TYR A 47 26.65 -0.42 -20.12
CA TYR A 47 25.28 -0.85 -19.86
C TYR A 47 24.58 -1.37 -21.11
N THR A 48 24.62 -0.63 -22.21
CA THR A 48 24.02 -1.04 -23.50
C THR A 48 24.64 -2.31 -24.07
N THR A 49 25.92 -2.57 -23.79
CA THR A 49 26.64 -3.79 -24.22
C THR A 49 26.61 -4.93 -23.19
N ASN A 50 25.80 -4.83 -22.13
CA ASN A 50 25.69 -5.82 -21.04
C ASN A 50 27.00 -6.15 -20.29
N LYS A 51 28.06 -5.35 -20.47
CA LYS A 51 29.28 -5.45 -19.65
C LYS A 51 29.04 -5.01 -18.19
N ARG A 52 27.98 -4.22 -17.95
CA ARG A 52 27.42 -3.90 -16.63
C ARG A 52 25.93 -4.21 -16.61
N GLY A 53 25.40 -4.56 -15.43
CA GLY A 53 24.01 -4.95 -15.28
C GLY A 53 23.77 -6.36 -15.79
N SER A 54 24.53 -7.34 -15.32
CA SER A 54 24.48 -8.76 -15.74
C SER A 54 23.08 -9.38 -15.68
N TYR A 55 22.21 -8.86 -14.83
CA TYR A 55 20.82 -9.32 -14.68
C TYR A 55 19.82 -8.62 -15.62
N ALA A 56 20.25 -7.65 -16.44
CA ALA A 56 19.36 -6.84 -17.26
C ALA A 56 18.54 -7.67 -18.25
N ASP A 57 19.15 -8.65 -18.92
CA ASP A 57 18.45 -9.46 -19.92
C ASP A 57 17.42 -10.41 -19.29
N GLU A 58 17.66 -10.88 -18.07
CA GLU A 58 16.69 -11.67 -17.31
C GLU A 58 15.54 -10.77 -16.81
N LEU A 59 15.91 -9.62 -16.23
CA LEU A 59 14.98 -8.63 -15.72
C LEU A 59 14.05 -8.08 -16.81
N GLY A 60 14.57 -7.85 -18.01
CA GLY A 60 13.81 -7.33 -19.15
C GLY A 60 12.77 -8.29 -19.72
N LYS A 61 12.88 -9.59 -19.43
CA LYS A 61 11.87 -10.60 -19.81
C LYS A 61 10.67 -10.60 -18.87
N ASN A 62 10.77 -9.95 -17.71
CA ASN A 62 9.73 -9.91 -16.71
C ASN A 62 8.58 -8.98 -17.15
N ARG A 63 7.37 -9.55 -17.28
CA ARG A 63 6.18 -8.85 -17.79
C ARG A 63 5.72 -7.71 -16.87
N GLU A 64 6.02 -7.76 -15.57
CA GLU A 64 5.67 -6.70 -14.62
C GLU A 64 6.71 -5.59 -14.60
N VAL A 65 7.98 -5.90 -14.87
CA VAL A 65 9.07 -4.91 -14.84
C VAL A 65 9.17 -4.12 -16.14
N ARG A 66 8.95 -4.75 -17.29
CA ARG A 66 9.10 -4.10 -18.60
C ARG A 66 8.25 -2.82 -18.75
N PRO A 67 6.96 -2.78 -18.34
CA PRO A 67 6.17 -1.55 -18.40
C PRO A 67 6.71 -0.43 -17.49
N ILE A 68 7.28 -0.79 -16.33
CA ILE A 68 7.86 0.17 -15.38
C ILE A 68 9.07 0.87 -16.00
N ILE A 69 9.97 0.09 -16.63
CA ILE A 69 11.12 0.64 -17.34
C ILE A 69 10.70 1.54 -18.50
N ALA A 70 9.72 1.11 -19.31
CA ALA A 70 9.22 1.89 -20.43
C ALA A 70 8.61 3.22 -19.97
N SER A 71 7.78 3.20 -18.92
CA SER A 71 7.19 4.41 -18.35
C SER A 71 8.25 5.37 -17.79
N LEU A 72 9.29 4.83 -17.13
CA LEU A 72 10.40 5.64 -16.63
C LEU A 72 11.21 6.26 -17.78
N ALA A 73 11.45 5.53 -18.87
CA ALA A 73 12.13 6.04 -20.06
C ALA A 73 11.32 7.15 -20.75
N GLU A 74 10.01 6.98 -20.86
CA GLU A 74 9.10 8.01 -21.38
C GLU A 74 9.12 9.26 -20.50
N HIS A 75 9.10 9.09 -19.17
CA HIS A 75 9.17 10.20 -18.24
C HIS A 75 10.44 11.04 -18.43
N PHE A 76 11.59 10.38 -18.56
CA PHE A 76 12.88 11.05 -18.69
C PHE A 76 13.21 11.58 -20.08
N SER A 77 12.67 10.97 -21.14
CA SER A 77 12.83 11.47 -22.52
C SER A 77 12.00 12.73 -22.79
N ASN A 78 10.99 13.01 -21.96
CA ASN A 78 10.13 14.18 -22.12
C ASN A 78 10.85 15.50 -21.79
N LYS A 79 11.28 16.21 -22.83
CA LYS A 79 11.98 17.51 -22.74
C LYS A 79 11.16 18.64 -22.09
N LYS A 80 9.84 18.51 -21.93
CA LYS A 80 9.00 19.50 -21.25
C LYS A 80 9.11 19.42 -19.72
N LYS A 81 9.58 18.29 -19.17
CA LYS A 81 9.80 18.11 -17.74
C LYS A 81 11.28 18.35 -17.42
N LYS A 82 11.60 19.54 -16.91
CA LYS A 82 12.97 19.85 -16.42
C LYS A 82 13.16 19.26 -15.03
N GLU A 83 13.61 18.02 -14.98
CA GLU A 83 14.04 17.35 -13.75
C GLU A 83 15.57 17.43 -13.62
N GLY A 84 16.07 17.82 -12.44
CA GLY A 84 17.51 17.88 -12.17
C GLY A 84 18.13 16.49 -12.04
N GLU A 85 19.43 16.39 -12.34
CA GLU A 85 20.18 15.12 -12.34
C GLU A 85 20.07 14.34 -11.02
N MET A 86 20.18 15.03 -9.88
CA MET A 86 20.04 14.43 -8.55
C MET A 86 18.67 13.75 -8.37
N ARG A 87 17.60 14.39 -8.83
CA ARG A 87 16.24 13.87 -8.68
C ARG A 87 15.99 12.68 -9.60
N ARG A 88 16.51 12.69 -10.83
CA ARG A 88 16.47 11.53 -11.73
C ARG A 88 17.20 10.33 -11.12
N ASN A 89 18.37 10.55 -10.52
CA ASN A 89 19.12 9.50 -9.85
C ASN A 89 18.35 8.90 -8.66
N MET A 90 17.71 9.73 -7.85
CA MET A 90 16.84 9.26 -6.76
C MET A 90 15.67 8.44 -7.29
N THR A 91 14.97 8.92 -8.33
CA THR A 91 13.88 8.21 -8.99
C THR A 91 14.33 6.84 -9.54
N ILE A 92 15.55 6.74 -10.10
CA ILE A 92 16.10 5.45 -10.56
C ILE A 92 16.34 4.49 -9.39
N ILE A 93 16.83 4.98 -8.26
CA ILE A 93 17.05 4.17 -7.05
C ILE A 93 15.72 3.67 -6.49
N GLU A 94 14.75 4.56 -6.28
CA GLU A 94 13.40 4.22 -5.81
C GLU A 94 12.73 3.21 -6.75
N THR A 95 12.83 3.41 -8.07
CA THR A 95 12.30 2.46 -9.05
C THR A 95 13.00 1.10 -8.95
N SER A 96 14.31 1.10 -8.67
CA SER A 96 15.09 -0.13 -8.50
C SER A 96 14.68 -0.89 -7.24
N GLU A 97 14.40 -0.18 -6.14
CA GLU A 97 13.85 -0.76 -4.91
C GLU A 97 12.44 -1.32 -5.12
N ASN A 98 11.58 -0.60 -5.84
CA ASN A 98 10.24 -1.07 -6.20
C ASN A 98 10.29 -2.32 -7.08
N ILE A 99 11.17 -2.35 -8.08
CA ILE A 99 11.39 -3.51 -8.93
C ILE A 99 11.95 -4.68 -8.11
N LEU A 100 12.89 -4.43 -7.21
CA LEU A 100 13.41 -5.44 -6.30
C LEU A 100 12.31 -6.01 -5.41
N ALA A 101 11.42 -5.16 -4.88
CA ALA A 101 10.26 -5.57 -4.12
C ALA A 101 9.30 -6.41 -4.97
N ILE A 102 9.04 -6.05 -6.23
CA ILE A 102 8.23 -6.85 -7.17
C ILE A 102 8.86 -8.22 -7.40
N ILE A 103 10.17 -8.30 -7.64
CA ILE A 103 10.87 -9.58 -7.89
C ILE A 103 10.97 -10.42 -6.62
N ASN A 104 11.17 -9.80 -5.46
CA ASN A 104 11.17 -10.49 -4.18
C ASN A 104 9.76 -10.97 -3.81
N ASN A 105 8.74 -10.17 -4.11
CA ASN A 105 7.34 -10.57 -4.06
C ASN A 105 7.02 -11.62 -5.13
N GLN A 106 7.77 -11.73 -6.22
CA GLN A 106 7.72 -12.88 -7.13
C GLN A 106 8.42 -14.13 -6.56
N GLY A 107 9.40 -13.96 -5.67
CA GLY A 107 9.85 -15.03 -4.76
C GLY A 107 8.79 -15.46 -3.74
N ILE A 108 7.80 -14.59 -3.47
CA ILE A 108 6.54 -14.91 -2.79
C ILE A 108 5.51 -15.44 -3.80
N LYS A 109 5.57 -15.10 -5.10
CA LYS A 109 4.73 -15.70 -6.15
C LYS A 109 5.09 -17.16 -6.49
N ASP A 110 6.33 -17.60 -6.25
CA ASP A 110 6.63 -19.04 -6.21
C ASP A 110 6.01 -19.74 -4.99
N LYS A 111 5.61 -18.99 -3.93
CA LYS A 111 4.65 -19.43 -2.92
C LYS A 111 3.18 -19.17 -3.32
N GLU A 112 2.87 -18.29 -4.28
CA GLU A 112 1.49 -18.07 -4.78
C GLU A 112 0.91 -19.29 -5.49
N LYS A 113 1.74 -20.20 -6.02
CA LYS A 113 1.22 -21.51 -6.48
C LYS A 113 0.67 -22.39 -5.34
N LYS A 114 0.83 -21.98 -4.09
CA LYS A 114 0.16 -22.51 -2.90
C LYS A 114 -0.40 -21.38 -2.02
N MET A 115 -0.91 -20.29 -2.60
CA MET A 115 -1.63 -19.32 -1.77
C MET A 115 -2.91 -20.01 -1.29
N ASP A 116 -2.98 -20.22 0.02
CA ASP A 116 -4.14 -20.83 0.67
C ASP A 116 -5.41 -20.05 0.27
N PRO A 117 -6.52 -20.74 -0.05
CA PRO A 117 -7.77 -20.10 -0.45
C PRO A 117 -8.22 -18.98 0.51
N ASN A 118 -7.93 -19.10 1.81
CA ASN A 118 -8.30 -18.09 2.79
C ASN A 118 -7.47 -16.82 2.64
N THR A 119 -6.15 -16.93 2.42
CA THR A 119 -5.29 -15.75 2.19
C THR A 119 -5.75 -14.97 0.95
N ARG A 120 -6.20 -15.66 -0.11
CA ARG A 120 -6.76 -15.02 -1.31
C ARG A 120 -8.07 -14.28 -1.02
N ILE A 121 -8.96 -14.87 -0.23
CA ILE A 121 -10.21 -14.21 0.17
C ILE A 121 -9.93 -12.94 0.98
N LEU A 122 -8.96 -13.00 1.91
CA LEU A 122 -8.57 -11.85 2.72
C LEU A 122 -7.94 -10.74 1.86
N GLN A 123 -7.10 -11.07 0.89
CA GLN A 123 -6.56 -10.09 -0.07
C GLN A 123 -7.66 -9.41 -0.87
N ASN A 124 -8.62 -10.17 -1.41
CA ASN A 124 -9.77 -9.60 -2.10
C ASN A 124 -10.57 -8.65 -1.19
N ARG A 125 -10.67 -8.94 0.11
CA ARG A 125 -11.32 -8.05 1.08
C ARG A 125 -10.55 -6.75 1.25
N VAL A 126 -9.21 -6.81 1.38
CA VAL A 126 -8.37 -5.60 1.46
C VAL A 126 -8.57 -4.71 0.23
N GLU A 127 -8.56 -5.30 -0.97
CA GLU A 127 -8.78 -4.55 -2.21
C GLU A 127 -10.16 -3.88 -2.26
N ALA A 128 -11.21 -4.59 -1.85
CA ALA A 128 -12.56 -4.05 -1.79
C ALA A 128 -12.66 -2.85 -0.84
N GLU A 129 -12.11 -2.97 0.37
CA GLU A 129 -12.11 -1.90 1.38
C GLU A 129 -11.33 -0.66 0.89
N LEU A 130 -10.14 -0.84 0.31
CA LEU A 130 -9.37 0.29 -0.23
C LEU A 130 -10.08 0.98 -1.40
N ARG A 131 -10.83 0.22 -2.21
CA ARG A 131 -11.66 0.77 -3.29
C ARG A 131 -12.83 1.57 -2.73
N GLU A 132 -13.50 1.09 -1.69
CA GLU A 132 -14.58 1.81 -1.01
C GLU A 132 -14.06 3.10 -0.38
N ALA A 133 -12.92 3.06 0.32
CA ALA A 133 -12.30 4.25 0.89
C ALA A 133 -12.02 5.34 -0.16
N ARG A 134 -11.43 4.96 -1.29
CA ARG A 134 -11.16 5.89 -2.40
C ARG A 134 -12.45 6.47 -2.99
N THR A 135 -13.49 5.66 -3.12
CA THR A 135 -14.78 6.09 -3.66
C THR A 135 -15.44 7.09 -2.71
N SER A 136 -15.48 6.79 -1.42
CA SER A 136 -16.03 7.66 -0.38
C SER A 136 -15.28 8.99 -0.30
N LEU A 137 -13.94 9.01 -0.34
CA LEU A 137 -13.18 10.27 -0.38
C LEU A 137 -13.45 11.11 -1.63
N ASN A 138 -13.63 10.46 -2.78
CA ASN A 138 -14.00 11.15 -4.02
C ASN A 138 -15.38 11.83 -3.87
N MET A 139 -16.36 11.12 -3.30
CA MET A 139 -17.68 11.70 -3.02
C MET A 139 -17.60 12.85 -2.02
N ALA A 140 -16.79 12.72 -0.96
CA ALA A 140 -16.57 13.79 0.02
C ALA A 140 -16.04 15.08 -0.62
N ASN A 141 -15.18 14.98 -1.65
CA ASN A 141 -14.63 16.14 -2.35
C ASN A 141 -15.64 16.83 -3.28
N LYS A 142 -16.70 16.12 -3.71
CA LYS A 142 -17.75 16.64 -4.59
C LYS A 142 -18.90 17.30 -3.85
N ILE A 143 -18.98 17.12 -2.54
CA ILE A 143 -20.09 17.58 -1.71
C ILE A 143 -19.71 18.87 -0.99
N GLU A 144 -20.62 19.84 -1.06
CA GLU A 144 -20.50 21.13 -0.37
C GLU A 144 -21.01 21.05 1.08
N ASP A 145 -22.09 20.28 1.33
CA ASP A 145 -22.64 20.07 2.66
C ASP A 145 -21.60 19.46 3.62
N GLY A 146 -21.39 20.15 4.75
CA GLY A 146 -20.42 19.76 5.76
C GLY A 146 -20.73 18.39 6.39
N PHE A 147 -22.01 18.09 6.65
CA PHE A 147 -22.39 16.81 7.27
C PHE A 147 -22.30 15.64 6.29
N GLY A 148 -22.70 15.83 5.03
CA GLY A 148 -22.48 14.86 3.96
C GLY A 148 -20.99 14.59 3.74
N LYS A 149 -20.15 15.63 3.71
CA LYS A 149 -18.69 15.48 3.62
C LYS A 149 -18.13 14.71 4.82
N LEU A 150 -18.64 14.96 6.03
CA LEU A 150 -18.23 14.24 7.23
C LEU A 150 -18.62 12.76 7.17
N LEU A 151 -19.83 12.44 6.72
CA LEU A 151 -20.30 11.07 6.53
C LEU A 151 -19.37 10.27 5.61
N PHE A 152 -19.06 10.79 4.43
CA PHE A 152 -18.18 10.10 3.48
C PHE A 152 -16.74 9.98 3.97
N LYS A 153 -16.24 10.95 4.74
CA LYS A 153 -14.93 10.83 5.39
C LYS A 153 -14.91 9.74 6.46
N GLY A 154 -15.98 9.62 7.25
CA GLY A 154 -16.16 8.55 8.23
C GLY A 154 -16.10 7.16 7.58
N LEU A 155 -16.92 6.95 6.53
CA LEU A 155 -16.92 5.71 5.75
C LEU A 155 -15.53 5.36 5.19
N ALA A 156 -14.81 6.36 4.67
CA ALA A 156 -13.45 6.12 4.17
C ALA A 156 -12.47 5.72 5.28
N SER A 157 -12.58 6.34 6.46
CA SER A 157 -11.75 6.02 7.61
C SER A 157 -11.98 4.59 8.08
N ASP A 158 -13.22 4.13 8.13
CA ASP A 158 -13.55 2.76 8.54
C ASP A 158 -13.02 1.73 7.53
N SER A 159 -13.21 1.96 6.23
CA SER A 159 -12.67 1.06 5.21
C SER A 159 -11.14 0.96 5.26
N ILE A 160 -10.42 2.07 5.53
CA ILE A 160 -8.96 2.03 5.71
C ILE A 160 -8.59 1.20 6.94
N ARG A 161 -9.30 1.40 8.06
CA ARG A 161 -9.09 0.61 9.29
C ARG A 161 -9.34 -0.88 9.05
N HIS A 162 -10.38 -1.24 8.31
CA HIS A 162 -10.67 -2.63 7.97
C HIS A 162 -9.56 -3.25 7.10
N ALA A 163 -9.10 -2.54 6.08
CA ALA A 163 -8.00 -2.97 5.24
C ALA A 163 -6.72 -3.22 6.05
N GLU A 164 -6.43 -2.36 7.03
CA GLU A 164 -5.27 -2.50 7.92
C GLU A 164 -5.37 -3.75 8.80
N ILE A 165 -6.52 -3.97 9.45
CA ILE A 165 -6.75 -5.15 10.30
C ILE A 165 -6.56 -6.43 9.50
N VAL A 166 -7.20 -6.53 8.33
CA VAL A 166 -7.11 -7.73 7.48
C VAL A 166 -5.67 -7.92 6.97
N SER A 167 -4.97 -6.84 6.63
CA SER A 167 -3.58 -6.91 6.20
C SER A 167 -2.65 -7.38 7.33
N GLN A 168 -2.91 -6.98 8.58
CA GLN A 168 -2.16 -7.47 9.73
C GLN A 168 -2.40 -8.96 9.95
N VAL A 169 -3.65 -9.43 9.83
CA VAL A 169 -3.98 -10.86 9.94
C VAL A 169 -3.27 -11.67 8.86
N ILE A 170 -3.20 -11.18 7.62
CA ILE A 170 -2.46 -11.84 6.53
C ILE A 170 -0.96 -11.91 6.86
N ARG A 171 -0.36 -10.81 7.35
CA ARG A 171 1.07 -10.75 7.68
C ARG A 171 1.45 -11.71 8.80
N ASP A 172 0.63 -11.77 9.84
CA ASP A 172 0.93 -12.52 11.06
C ASP A 172 0.24 -13.88 11.10
N GLN A 173 -0.33 -14.36 10.00
CA GLN A 173 -1.17 -15.57 9.97
C GLN A 173 -0.48 -16.80 10.58
N GLU A 174 0.84 -16.90 10.43
CA GLU A 174 1.66 -18.00 10.98
C GLU A 174 2.20 -17.71 12.39
N THR A 175 2.24 -16.45 12.82
CA THR A 175 2.90 -16.01 14.06
C THR A 175 1.93 -15.56 15.16
N VAL A 176 0.68 -15.25 14.82
CA VAL A 176 -0.33 -14.69 15.74
C VAL A 176 -0.56 -15.57 16.96
N GLY A 177 -0.50 -16.91 16.81
CA GLY A 177 -0.64 -17.85 17.94
C GLY A 177 0.51 -17.83 18.94
N SER A 178 1.66 -17.25 18.58
CA SER A 178 2.82 -17.11 19.46
C SER A 178 2.83 -15.81 20.27
N PHE A 179 1.90 -14.89 19.98
CA PHE A 179 1.86 -13.58 20.63
C PHE A 179 1.37 -13.72 22.06
N LYS A 180 2.14 -13.21 23.01
CA LYS A 180 1.76 -13.18 24.42
C LYS A 180 0.91 -11.95 24.68
N LEU A 181 -0.24 -12.17 25.30
CA LEU A 181 -1.10 -11.09 25.77
C LEU A 181 -0.40 -10.33 26.91
N ASP A 182 -0.54 -9.01 26.89
CA ASP A 182 -0.01 -8.16 27.94
C ASP A 182 -0.73 -8.43 29.28
N LYS A 183 0.02 -8.52 30.37
CA LYS A 183 -0.50 -8.82 31.72
C LYS A 183 -1.46 -7.74 32.23
N GLN A 184 -1.30 -6.49 31.79
CA GLN A 184 -2.14 -5.36 32.18
C GLN A 184 -3.45 -5.31 31.37
N LEU A 185 -3.53 -6.03 30.25
CA LEU A 185 -4.67 -5.97 29.33
C LEU A 185 -5.99 -6.34 30.02
N LYS A 186 -5.96 -7.32 30.93
CA LYS A 186 -7.14 -7.71 31.71
C LYS A 186 -7.64 -6.58 32.62
N ARG A 187 -6.73 -5.79 33.20
CA ARG A 187 -7.07 -4.62 34.02
C ARG A 187 -7.70 -3.52 33.16
N TYR A 188 -7.08 -3.19 32.03
CA TYR A 188 -7.60 -2.16 31.12
C TYR A 188 -8.94 -2.56 30.51
N LEU A 189 -9.12 -3.84 30.17
CA LEU A 189 -10.37 -4.33 29.62
C LEU A 189 -11.54 -4.17 30.62
N LYS A 190 -11.31 -4.49 31.90
CA LYS A 190 -12.33 -4.28 32.94
C LYS A 190 -12.71 -2.81 33.09
N GLN A 191 -11.72 -1.92 33.07
CA GLN A 191 -11.97 -0.48 33.12
C GLN A 191 -12.80 -0.01 31.92
N MET A 192 -12.42 -0.42 30.70
CA MET A 192 -13.14 -0.03 29.49
C MET A 192 -14.58 -0.55 29.45
N ILE A 193 -14.83 -1.79 29.90
CA ILE A 193 -16.20 -2.33 30.00
C ILE A 193 -17.05 -1.50 30.96
N GLN A 194 -16.49 -1.06 32.10
CA GLN A 194 -17.22 -0.23 33.06
C GLN A 194 -17.54 1.15 32.48
N GLU A 195 -16.59 1.77 31.77
CA GLU A 195 -16.79 3.06 31.12
C GLU A 195 -17.91 2.98 30.05
N GLU A 196 -17.90 1.93 29.22
CA GLU A 196 -18.92 1.66 28.20
C GLU A 196 -20.30 1.39 28.81
N GLU A 197 -20.37 0.70 29.96
CA GLU A 197 -21.64 0.47 30.65
C GLU A 197 -22.25 1.76 31.21
N ASN A 198 -21.41 2.68 31.68
CA ASN A 198 -21.84 3.99 32.16
C ASN A 198 -22.25 4.94 31.02
N ALA A 199 -21.63 4.83 29.83
CA ALA A 199 -21.94 5.66 28.66
C ALA A 199 -23.20 5.22 27.91
N SER A 200 -23.53 3.92 27.94
CA SER A 200 -24.53 3.27 27.07
C SER A 200 -26.01 3.57 27.42
N GLU A 201 -26.33 4.54 28.29
CA GLU A 201 -27.71 4.76 28.75
C GLU A 201 -28.58 5.59 27.80
N GLN A 202 -27.99 6.44 26.94
CA GLN A 202 -28.76 7.37 26.09
C GLN A 202 -28.33 7.32 24.62
N LEU A 203 -29.25 6.91 23.75
CA LEU A 203 -29.03 6.91 22.30
C LEU A 203 -29.07 8.34 21.75
N MET A 204 -28.01 8.75 21.06
CA MET A 204 -27.85 10.07 20.47
C MET A 204 -28.97 10.38 19.47
N ILE A 205 -29.44 9.37 18.73
CA ILE A 205 -30.57 9.49 17.79
C ILE A 205 -31.90 9.88 18.48
N LYS A 206 -32.06 9.54 19.76
CA LYS A 206 -33.25 9.89 20.55
C LYS A 206 -33.14 11.30 21.16
N LEU A 207 -31.92 11.75 21.45
CA LEU A 207 -31.63 13.05 22.04
C LEU A 207 -31.67 14.17 21.00
N VAL A 208 -31.06 13.96 19.83
CA VAL A 208 -30.93 14.99 18.79
C VAL A 208 -32.04 14.83 17.75
N LYS A 209 -33.09 15.64 17.87
CA LYS A 209 -34.18 15.71 16.88
C LYS A 209 -33.71 16.47 15.65
N THR A 210 -33.35 15.75 14.58
CA THR A 210 -32.95 16.34 13.29
C THR A 210 -33.72 15.73 12.13
N LYS A 211 -34.00 16.54 11.10
CA LYS A 211 -34.51 16.08 9.81
C LYS A 211 -33.40 15.89 8.77
N HIS A 212 -32.15 16.26 9.09
CA HIS A 212 -31.04 16.19 8.15
C HIS A 212 -30.54 14.73 8.02
N PRO A 213 -30.61 14.10 6.83
CA PRO A 213 -30.36 12.67 6.67
C PRO A 213 -28.91 12.29 7.02
N ALA A 214 -27.93 13.12 6.65
CA ALA A 214 -26.52 12.84 6.99
C ALA A 214 -26.24 12.94 8.50
N VAL A 215 -26.90 13.87 9.21
CA VAL A 215 -26.75 13.98 10.67
C VAL A 215 -27.38 12.77 11.34
N HIS A 216 -28.57 12.36 10.88
CA HIS A 216 -29.22 11.15 11.37
C HIS A 216 -28.34 9.90 11.19
N ALA A 217 -27.76 9.72 9.99
CA ALA A 217 -26.86 8.59 9.71
C ALA A 217 -25.60 8.61 10.59
N LEU A 218 -24.99 9.78 10.81
CA LEU A 218 -23.82 9.93 11.67
C LEU A 218 -24.12 9.60 13.14
N LEU A 219 -25.23 10.11 13.68
CA LEU A 219 -25.64 9.80 15.05
C LEU A 219 -25.97 8.32 15.24
N GLN A 220 -26.64 7.72 14.24
CA GLN A 220 -26.89 6.29 14.23
C GLN A 220 -25.59 5.48 14.18
N SER A 221 -24.58 5.93 13.42
CA SER A 221 -23.27 5.28 13.37
C SER A 221 -22.59 5.28 14.73
N ILE A 222 -22.65 6.40 15.45
CA ILE A 222 -22.09 6.51 16.82
C ILE A 222 -22.81 5.53 17.75
N ASP A 223 -24.15 5.56 17.78
CA ASP A 223 -24.94 4.65 18.61
C ASP A 223 -24.62 3.16 18.31
N GLN A 224 -24.38 2.83 17.04
CA GLN A 224 -23.98 1.48 16.61
C GLN A 224 -22.56 1.11 17.03
N ASP A 225 -21.62 2.05 16.98
CA ASP A 225 -20.24 1.82 17.39
C ASP A 225 -20.13 1.58 18.90
N GLU A 226 -20.85 2.31 19.75
CA GLU A 226 -20.91 2.05 21.21
C GLU A 226 -21.42 0.63 21.50
N MET A 227 -22.51 0.21 20.83
CA MET A 227 -23.02 -1.16 20.96
C MET A 227 -22.00 -2.21 20.51
N LYS A 228 -21.26 -1.91 19.44
CA LYS A 228 -20.22 -2.77 18.87
C LYS A 228 -19.00 -2.86 19.79
N HIS A 229 -18.54 -1.75 20.37
CA HIS A 229 -17.43 -1.70 21.33
C HIS A 229 -17.73 -2.58 22.54
N LYS A 230 -18.88 -2.36 23.19
CA LYS A 230 -19.34 -3.20 24.32
C LYS A 230 -19.35 -4.69 23.97
N LYS A 231 -19.87 -5.06 22.79
CA LYS A 231 -19.89 -6.45 22.33
C LYS A 231 -18.48 -7.01 22.13
N MET A 232 -17.59 -6.23 21.51
CA MET A 232 -16.21 -6.61 21.23
C MET A 232 -15.40 -6.80 22.52
N LEU A 233 -15.48 -5.87 23.47
CA LEU A 233 -14.79 -5.95 24.76
C LEU A 233 -15.27 -7.14 25.59
N ARG A 234 -16.59 -7.37 25.66
CA ARG A 234 -17.15 -8.56 26.35
C ARG A 234 -16.74 -9.86 25.68
N SER A 235 -16.73 -9.90 24.35
CA SER A 235 -16.24 -11.07 23.61
C SER A 235 -14.77 -11.32 23.93
N PHE A 236 -13.95 -10.27 23.95
CA PHE A 236 -12.53 -10.38 24.24
C PHE A 236 -12.27 -10.85 25.67
N SER A 237 -13.05 -10.37 26.65
CA SER A 237 -12.91 -10.75 28.06
C SER A 237 -13.08 -12.26 28.28
N LYS A 238 -13.97 -12.91 27.53
CA LYS A 238 -14.18 -14.37 27.62
C LYS A 238 -12.92 -15.16 27.25
N TYR A 239 -12.14 -14.67 26.28
CA TYR A 239 -10.89 -15.31 25.87
C TYR A 239 -9.71 -15.02 26.82
N LEU A 240 -9.85 -14.09 27.77
CA LEU A 240 -8.87 -13.80 28.83
C LEU A 240 -9.17 -14.51 30.16
N GLU A 241 -10.32 -15.19 30.24
CA GLU A 241 -10.77 -15.96 31.40
C GLU A 241 -10.76 -17.47 31.16
N ALA A 242 -10.67 -17.91 29.90
CA ALA A 242 -10.40 -19.28 29.48
C ALA A 242 -8.90 -19.60 29.57
#